data_AF-A0A371J181-F1
#
_entry.id   AF-A0A371J181-F1
#
_cell.length_a   1.000
_cell.length_b   1.000
_cell.length_c   1.000
_cell.angle_alpha   90.00
_cell.angle_beta   90.00
_cell.angle_gamma   90.00
#
_symmetry.space_group_name_H-M   'P 1'
#
loop_
_entity.id
_entity.type
_entity.pdbx_description
1 polymer ?
#
loop_
_entity_poly.entity_id
_entity_poly.type
_entity_poly.pdbx_seq_one_letter_code
_entity_poly.pdbx_strand_id
1 'polypeptide(L)'
;MNIQQIKQDSETKAFRRLAARIKKDFPRLPILLLCDSLYAGEPVFDICKKNYWDYIIRYKTGSIKSIMEEYEAIPKKGCGKTPKTEFLSGIGYKKHEVNVLKFEENQMRKKKIVTVKFQWLTNIV
;
A
#
# COMPACT_ATOMS: atom_id res chain seq x y z
N MET A 1 -12.19 20.65 -8.80
CA MET A 1 -11.95 19.40 -8.04
C MET A 1 -11.97 18.23 -9.01
N ASN A 2 -10.93 17.39 -9.02
CA ASN A 2 -10.85 16.24 -9.92
C ASN A 2 -11.72 15.06 -9.39
N ILE A 3 -12.37 14.28 -10.26
CA ILE A 3 -13.27 13.16 -9.89
C ILE A 3 -12.55 12.14 -9.00
N GLN A 4 -11.27 11.88 -9.26
CA GLN A 4 -10.46 10.95 -8.45
C GLN A 4 -10.28 11.45 -7.01
N GLN A 5 -10.10 12.76 -6.82
CA GLN A 5 -9.97 13.35 -5.48
C GLN A 5 -11.28 13.28 -4.70
N ILE A 6 -12.42 13.49 -5.38
CA ILE A 6 -13.76 13.37 -4.77
C ILE A 6 -14.01 11.93 -4.32
N LYS A 7 -13.65 10.95 -5.18
CA LYS A 7 -13.77 9.52 -4.83
C LYS A 7 -12.89 9.16 -3.64
N GLN A 8 -11.63 9.60 -3.64
CA GLN A 8 -10.71 9.36 -2.53
C GLN A 8 -11.19 9.97 -1.20
N ASP A 9 -11.78 11.17 -1.24
CA ASP A 9 -12.33 11.83 -0.06
C ASP A 9 -13.56 11.08 0.50
N SER A 10 -14.43 10.57 -0.38
CA SER A 10 -15.58 9.73 0.02
C SER A 10 -15.14 8.44 0.71
N GLU A 11 -14.20 7.71 0.10
CA GLU A 11 -13.65 6.46 0.65
C GLU A 11 -12.94 6.70 2.00
N THR A 12 -12.14 7.77 2.08
CA THR A 12 -11.42 8.12 3.32
C THR A 12 -12.39 8.47 4.45
N LYS A 13 -13.48 9.20 4.16
CA LYS A 13 -14.52 9.50 5.14
C LYS A 13 -15.26 8.25 5.60
N ALA A 14 -15.55 7.32 4.68
CA ALA A 14 -16.15 6.04 5.02
C ALA A 14 -15.23 5.20 5.92
N PHE A 15 -13.94 5.12 5.57
CA PHE A 15 -12.93 4.43 6.36
C PHE A 15 -12.80 5.00 7.77
N ARG A 16 -12.76 6.33 7.93
CA ARG A 16 -12.72 6.98 9.24
C ARG A 16 -13.86 6.56 10.16
N ARG A 17 -15.09 6.54 9.63
CA ARG A 17 -16.27 6.10 10.38
C ARG A 17 -16.18 4.62 10.75
N LEU A 18 -15.74 3.79 9.81
CA LEU A 18 -15.60 2.35 10.02
C LEU A 18 -14.52 2.04 11.08
N ALA A 19 -13.34 2.66 10.96
CA ALA A 19 -12.24 2.46 11.89
C ALA A 19 -12.62 2.87 13.33
N ALA A 20 -13.35 3.97 13.49
CA ALA A 20 -13.85 4.40 14.80
C ALA A 20 -14.81 3.37 15.41
N ARG A 21 -15.73 2.81 14.60
CA ARG A 21 -16.66 1.77 15.05
C ARG A 21 -15.94 0.48 15.42
N ILE A 22 -15.03 0.01 14.57
CA ILE A 22 -14.23 -1.20 14.82
C ILE A 22 -13.44 -1.05 16.13
N LYS A 23 -12.80 0.09 16.37
CA LYS A 23 -12.02 0.29 17.59
C LYS A 23 -12.90 0.40 18.85
N LYS A 24 -14.12 0.93 18.71
CA LYS A 24 -15.11 0.95 19.80
C LYS A 24 -15.56 -0.47 20.16
N ASP A 25 -15.88 -1.28 19.16
CA ASP A 25 -16.43 -2.63 19.35
C ASP A 25 -15.33 -3.64 19.72
N PHE A 26 -14.11 -3.44 19.22
CA PHE A 26 -12.95 -4.33 19.39
C PHE A 26 -11.68 -3.57 19.79
N PRO A 27 -11.59 -3.00 21.00
CA PRO A 27 -10.51 -2.09 21.39
C PRO A 27 -9.13 -2.75 21.44
N ARG A 28 -9.05 -4.05 21.72
CA ARG A 28 -7.78 -4.80 21.89
C ARG A 28 -7.46 -5.77 20.76
N LEU A 29 -8.33 -5.86 19.75
CA LEU A 29 -8.13 -6.80 18.66
C LEU A 29 -6.98 -6.30 17.76
N PRO A 30 -5.92 -7.11 17.54
CA PRO A 30 -4.95 -6.82 16.49
C PRO A 30 -5.63 -6.98 15.12
N ILE A 31 -5.50 -5.96 14.27
CA ILE A 31 -6.17 -5.93 12.96
C ILE A 31 -5.13 -5.67 11.88
N LEU A 32 -5.23 -6.47 10.81
CA LEU A 32 -4.49 -6.29 9.56
C LEU A 32 -5.46 -5.86 8.47
N LEU A 33 -5.20 -4.72 7.83
CA LEU A 33 -6.02 -4.18 6.75
C LEU A 33 -5.48 -4.59 5.39
N LEU A 34 -6.32 -5.23 4.57
CA LEU A 34 -6.03 -5.48 3.16
C LEU A 34 -6.84 -4.51 2.30
N CYS A 35 -6.19 -3.59 1.59
CA CYS A 35 -6.88 -2.52 0.86
C CYS A 35 -6.36 -2.34 -0.57
N ASP A 36 -7.17 -1.68 -1.40
CA ASP A 36 -6.78 -1.25 -2.75
C ASP A 36 -5.98 0.07 -2.72
N SER A 37 -5.36 0.45 -3.83
CA SER A 37 -4.42 1.58 -3.92
C SER A 37 -5.03 2.94 -3.59
N LEU A 38 -6.37 3.06 -3.65
CA LEU A 38 -7.10 4.25 -3.23
C LEU A 38 -6.93 4.57 -1.73
N TYR A 39 -6.66 3.54 -0.92
CA TYR A 39 -6.47 3.65 0.52
C TYR A 39 -5.03 3.97 0.92
N ALA A 40 -4.09 4.09 -0.04
CA ALA A 40 -2.72 4.50 0.24
C ALA A 40 -2.62 6.03 0.49
N GLY A 41 -3.54 6.58 1.28
CA GLY A 41 -3.57 7.97 1.67
C GLY A 41 -3.01 8.17 3.08
N GLU A 42 -2.43 9.35 3.32
CA GLU A 42 -1.96 9.77 4.65
C GLU A 42 -3.03 9.58 5.76
N PRO A 43 -4.33 9.90 5.55
CA PRO A 43 -5.33 9.67 6.58
C PRO A 43 -5.50 8.21 6.99
N VAL A 44 -5.29 7.27 6.07
CA VAL A 44 -5.41 5.84 6.37
C VAL A 44 -4.20 5.40 7.17
N PHE A 45 -2.99 5.79 6.77
CA PHE A 45 -1.76 5.49 7.50
C PHE A 45 -1.76 6.06 8.92
N ASP A 46 -2.25 7.29 9.11
CA ASP A 46 -2.42 7.90 10.42
C ASP A 46 -3.32 7.09 11.36
N ILE A 47 -4.45 6.61 10.85
CA ILE A 47 -5.41 5.82 11.62
C ILE A 47 -4.80 4.46 11.97
N CYS A 48 -4.13 3.80 11.02
CA CYS A 48 -3.48 2.52 11.25
C CYS A 48 -2.40 2.66 12.33
N LYS A 49 -1.54 3.68 12.23
CA LYS A 49 -0.49 3.97 13.22
C LYS A 49 -1.07 4.27 14.60
N LYS A 50 -2.12 5.10 14.68
CA LYS A 50 -2.79 5.44 15.94
C LYS A 50 -3.42 4.22 16.61
N ASN A 51 -3.95 3.29 15.83
CA ASN A 51 -4.65 2.11 16.33
C ASN A 51 -3.76 0.89 16.52
N TYR A 52 -2.47 0.98 16.17
CA TYR A 52 -1.53 -0.15 16.08
C TYR A 52 -2.07 -1.27 15.17
N TRP A 53 -2.59 -0.88 14.02
CA TRP A 53 -3.06 -1.81 12.99
C TRP A 53 -2.03 -1.92 11.88
N ASP A 54 -1.81 -3.15 11.46
CA ASP A 54 -0.98 -3.44 10.30
C ASP A 54 -1.79 -3.30 9.01
N TYR A 55 -1.11 -3.12 7.89
CA TYR A 55 -1.75 -3.04 6.59
C TYR A 55 -0.94 -3.70 5.47
N ILE A 56 -1.66 -4.15 4.46
CA ILE A 56 -1.17 -4.55 3.15
C ILE A 56 -2.05 -3.83 2.14
N ILE A 57 -1.51 -2.81 1.48
CA ILE A 57 -2.25 -2.04 0.49
C ILE A 57 -1.69 -2.38 -0.88
N ARG A 58 -2.56 -2.87 -1.77
CA ARG A 58 -2.18 -3.06 -3.16
C ARG A 58 -1.80 -1.71 -3.75
N TYR A 59 -0.62 -1.64 -4.34
CA TYR A 59 -0.14 -0.44 -5.01
C TYR A 59 -0.27 -0.60 -6.53
N LYS A 60 -0.81 0.43 -7.19
CA LYS A 60 -0.84 0.52 -8.65
C LYS A 60 0.03 1.69 -9.06
N THR A 61 0.90 1.45 -10.04
CA THR A 61 1.78 2.46 -10.62
C THR A 61 0.98 3.70 -11.04
N GLY A 62 1.33 4.86 -10.48
CA GLY A 62 0.66 6.13 -10.73
C GLY A 62 -0.30 6.60 -9.63
N SER A 63 -0.61 5.77 -8.62
CA SER A 63 -1.44 6.22 -7.48
C SER A 63 -0.70 7.23 -6.57
N ILE A 64 0.61 7.07 -6.35
CA ILE A 64 1.42 7.96 -5.51
C ILE A 64 2.81 8.14 -6.11
N LYS A 65 3.04 9.25 -6.80
CA LYS A 65 4.31 9.47 -7.51
C LYS A 65 5.53 9.45 -6.59
N SER A 66 5.44 10.07 -5.40
CA SER A 66 6.58 10.21 -4.49
C SER A 66 7.13 8.88 -3.95
N ILE A 67 6.28 7.90 -3.64
CA ILE A 67 6.75 6.57 -3.18
C ILE A 67 7.52 5.86 -4.29
N MET A 68 7.07 6.01 -5.54
CA MET A 68 7.78 5.41 -6.68
C MET A 68 9.12 6.09 -6.94
N GLU A 69 9.19 7.42 -6.81
CA GLU A 69 10.45 8.16 -6.97
C GLU A 69 11.48 7.73 -5.92
N GLU A 70 11.09 7.62 -4.65
CA GLU A 70 11.99 7.11 -3.60
C GLU A 70 12.37 5.63 -3.83
N TYR A 71 11.42 4.79 -4.26
CA TYR A 71 11.69 3.39 -4.59
C TYR A 71 12.66 3.22 -5.77
N GLU A 72 12.55 4.06 -6.79
CA GLU A 72 13.42 4.05 -7.97
C GLU A 72 14.81 4.62 -7.66
N ALA A 73 14.89 5.61 -6.75
CA ALA A 73 16.15 6.19 -6.31
C ALA A 73 17.03 5.22 -5.49
N ILE A 74 16.45 4.16 -4.92
CA ILE A 74 17.19 3.18 -4.12
C ILE A 74 17.71 2.04 -5.02
N PRO A 75 19.03 1.94 -5.26
CA PRO A 75 19.61 0.95 -6.19
C PRO A 75 19.69 -0.46 -5.58
N LYS A 76 19.77 -0.57 -4.25
CA LYS A 76 19.82 -1.86 -3.53
C LYS A 76 18.44 -2.23 -3.02
N LYS A 77 17.84 -3.23 -3.65
CA LYS A 77 16.55 -3.82 -3.25
C LYS A 77 16.83 -5.21 -2.70
N GLY A 78 16.17 -5.59 -1.62
CA GLY A 78 16.24 -6.95 -1.11
C GLY A 78 15.65 -7.90 -2.15
N CYS A 79 16.37 -8.97 -2.48
CA CYS A 79 15.84 -10.05 -3.29
C CYS A 79 15.19 -11.06 -2.34
N GLY A 80 13.89 -11.32 -2.52
CA GLY A 80 13.25 -12.44 -1.85
C GLY A 80 13.80 -13.78 -2.35
N LYS A 81 13.39 -14.88 -1.74
CA LYS A 81 13.81 -16.24 -2.13
C LYS A 81 13.46 -16.58 -3.59
N THR A 82 12.52 -15.84 -4.19
CA THR A 82 12.11 -15.99 -5.59
C THR A 82 12.83 -14.97 -6.46
N PRO A 83 13.34 -15.33 -7.65
CA PRO A 83 14.09 -14.42 -8.53
C PRO A 83 13.34 -13.16 -8.99
N LYS A 84 12.02 -13.08 -8.75
CA LYS A 84 11.13 -12.01 -9.21
C LYS A 84 10.46 -11.24 -8.08
N THR A 85 10.93 -11.44 -6.85
CA THR A 85 10.45 -10.71 -5.67
C THR A 85 11.50 -9.69 -5.23
N GLU A 86 11.13 -8.41 -5.26
CA GLU A 86 11.89 -7.31 -4.69
C GLU A 86 11.18 -6.87 -3.40
N PHE A 87 11.92 -6.73 -2.30
CA PHE A 87 11.43 -6.19 -1.05
C PHE A 87 12.33 -5.03 -0.63
N LEU A 88 11.73 -3.91 -0.29
CA LEU A 88 12.43 -2.74 0.19
C LEU A 88 11.73 -2.20 1.43
N SER A 89 12.42 -2.24 2.56
CA SER A 89 11.95 -1.67 3.81
C SER A 89 12.41 -0.22 3.96
N GLY A 90 11.68 0.56 4.73
CA GLY A 90 12.17 1.86 5.18
C GLY A 90 12.03 3.02 4.20
N ILE A 91 11.08 2.95 3.26
CA ILE A 91 10.86 4.03 2.30
C ILE A 91 10.11 5.17 2.99
N GLY A 92 10.66 6.38 2.87
CA GLY A 92 9.99 7.58 3.32
C GLY A 92 8.71 7.82 2.52
N TYR A 93 7.62 8.07 3.22
CA TYR A 93 6.43 8.60 2.59
C TYR A 93 5.83 9.69 3.46
N LYS A 94 6.18 10.93 3.12
CA LYS A 94 5.84 12.12 3.91
C LYS A 94 6.35 11.99 5.35
N LYS A 95 5.48 11.61 6.29
CA LYS A 95 5.75 11.43 7.73
C LYS A 95 5.70 9.96 8.18
N HIS A 96 5.50 9.04 7.24
CA HIS A 96 5.40 7.60 7.49
C HIS A 96 6.56 6.89 6.84
N GLU A 97 6.96 5.78 7.44
CA GLU A 97 7.87 4.82 6.84
C GLU A 97 7.04 3.64 6.34
N VAL A 98 7.27 3.22 5.10
CA VAL A 98 6.53 2.13 4.45
C VAL A 98 7.49 1.13 3.82
N ASN A 99 7.11 -0.14 3.85
CA ASN A 99 7.79 -1.22 3.18
C ASN A 99 7.09 -1.50 1.85
N VAL A 100 7.86 -1.73 0.80
CA VAL A 100 7.36 -2.02 -0.54
C VAL A 100 7.74 -3.44 -0.92
N LEU A 101 6.72 -4.24 -1.21
CA LEU A 101 6.88 -5.55 -1.83
C LEU A 101 6.51 -5.45 -3.29
N LYS A 102 7.38 -5.93 -4.18
CA LYS A 102 7.13 -6.00 -5.61
C LYS A 102 7.35 -7.42 -6.11
N PHE A 103 6.43 -7.87 -6.94
CA PHE A 103 6.48 -9.15 -7.62
C PHE A 103 6.21 -8.97 -9.09
N GLU A 104 7.04 -9.58 -9.94
CA GLU A 104 6.84 -9.58 -11.38
C GLU A 104 6.55 -10.98 -11.88
N GLU A 105 5.53 -11.12 -12.72
CA GLU A 105 5.17 -12.40 -13.33
C GLU A 105 4.94 -12.22 -14.82
N ASN A 106 5.42 -13.19 -15.61
CA ASN A 106 5.13 -13.24 -17.04
C ASN A 106 3.87 -14.06 -17.23
N GLN A 107 2.80 -13.44 -17.72
CA GLN A 107 1.56 -14.11 -18.04
C GLN A 107 1.35 -14.14 -19.55
N MET A 108 0.90 -15.28 -20.07
CA MET A 108 0.50 -15.40 -21.46
C MET A 108 -0.93 -14.88 -21.61
N ARG A 109 -1.12 -13.76 -22.30
CA ARG A 109 -2.44 -13.21 -22.64
C ARG A 109 -2.54 -13.03 -24.15
N LYS A 110 -3.58 -13.62 -24.76
CA LYS A 110 -3.86 -13.49 -26.21
C LYS A 110 -2.62 -13.77 -27.09
N LYS A 111 -1.92 -14.89 -26.85
CA LYS A 111 -0.68 -15.32 -27.54
C LYS A 111 0.53 -14.34 -27.43
N LYS A 112 0.47 -13.34 -26.54
CA LYS A 112 1.60 -12.46 -26.21
C LYS A 112 2.04 -12.68 -24.77
N ILE A 113 3.36 -12.63 -24.53
CA ILE A 113 3.92 -12.63 -23.18
C ILE A 113 3.77 -11.20 -22.64
N VAL A 114 3.04 -11.05 -21.53
CA VAL A 114 2.86 -9.76 -20.84
C VAL A 114 3.45 -9.88 -19.45
N THR A 115 4.40 -9.01 -19.13
CA THR A 115 4.93 -8.88 -17.77
C THR A 115 3.93 -8.08 -16.92
N VAL A 116 3.36 -8.74 -15.91
CA VAL A 116 2.46 -8.16 -14.94
C VAL A 116 3.26 -7.84 -13.68
N LYS A 117 3.17 -6.58 -13.24
CA LYS A 117 3.81 -6.10 -12.02
C LYS A 117 2.76 -6.01 -10.91
N PHE A 118 3.04 -6.66 -9.79
CA PHE A 118 2.29 -6.56 -8.56
C PHE A 118 3.13 -5.81 -7.54
N GLN A 119 2.52 -4.83 -6.86
CA GLN A 119 3.19 -4.02 -5.86
C GLN A 119 2.27 -3.91 -4.65
N TRP A 120 2.86 -3.90 -3.46
CA TRP A 120 2.16 -3.72 -2.20
C TRP A 120 2.95 -2.80 -1.27
N LEU A 121 2.22 -2.00 -0.50
CA LEU A 121 2.74 -1.21 0.61
C LEU A 121 2.34 -1.90 1.91
N THR A 122 3.28 -2.04 2.84
CA THR A 122 3.02 -2.64 4.14
C THR A 122 3.88 -2.01 5.22
N ASN A 123 3.47 -2.09 6.47
CA ASN A 123 4.27 -1.73 7.64
C ASN A 123 4.82 -2.97 8.37
N ILE A 124 4.56 -4.18 7.85
CA ILE A 124 5.03 -5.43 8.42
C ILE A 124 6.53 -5.57 8.12
N VAL A 125 7.30 -5.94 9.15
CA VAL A 125 8.74 -6.19 9.11
C VAL A 125 9.00 -7.68 9.25
#